data_AF-A0AAV2HP81-F1
#
_entry.id   AF-A0AAV2HP81-F1
#
_cell.length_a   1.000
_cell.length_b   1.000
_cell.length_c   1.000
_cell.angle_alpha   90.00
_cell.angle_beta   90.00
_cell.angle_gamma   90.00
#
_symmetry.space_group_name_H-M   'P 1'
#
loop_
_entity.id
_entity.type
_entity.pdbx_description
1 polymer ?
#
loop_
_entity_poly.entity_id
_entity_poly.type
_entity_poly.pdbx_seq_one_letter_code
_entity_poly.pdbx_strand_id
1 'polypeptide(L)'
;MELYYSVLFVLCMIGSGLALECYVCQNQPDNRDKCVKTTVQCEESQDTCLTHIEWRAPDFWTPRSEKIHYVHKQCHTSKYCSDMQREVGMKCMRDWYRDWECYECCQGDRCNFYVTLGSSAVFPSIIILITSLLFVRAAQLR
;
A
#
# COMPACT_ATOMS: atom_id res chain seq x y z
N MET A 1 -7.87 -35.15 21.05
CA MET A 1 -7.00 -34.97 19.87
C MET A 1 -7.68 -34.06 18.85
N GLU A 2 -8.81 -34.45 18.26
CA GLU A 2 -9.60 -33.61 17.33
C GLU A 2 -9.90 -32.19 17.83
N LEU A 3 -10.45 -32.05 19.05
CA LEU A 3 -10.79 -30.74 19.63
C LEU A 3 -9.57 -29.83 19.83
N TYR A 4 -8.40 -30.40 20.12
CA TYR A 4 -7.16 -29.66 20.32
C TYR A 4 -6.62 -29.08 19.00
N TYR A 5 -6.65 -29.86 17.92
CA TYR A 5 -6.24 -29.39 16.60
C TYR A 5 -7.22 -28.34 16.05
N SER A 6 -8.52 -28.51 16.28
CA SER A 6 -9.53 -27.51 15.92
C SER A 6 -9.34 -26.18 16.68
N VAL A 7 -9.06 -26.24 17.99
CA VAL A 7 -8.79 -25.03 18.79
C VAL A 7 -7.48 -24.35 18.37
N LEU A 8 -6.42 -25.12 18.10
CA LEU A 8 -5.15 -24.58 17.60
C LEU A 8 -5.32 -23.91 16.23
N PHE A 9 -6.09 -24.53 15.33
CA PHE A 9 -6.40 -23.96 14.01
C PHE A 9 -7.17 -22.64 14.14
N VAL A 10 -8.20 -22.58 15.01
CA VAL A 10 -8.97 -21.34 15.24
C VAL A 10 -8.09 -20.25 15.87
N LEU A 11 -7.22 -20.58 16.83
CA LEU A 11 -6.28 -19.62 17.43
C LEU A 11 -5.29 -19.04 16.41
N CYS A 12 -4.82 -19.84 15.45
CA CYS A 12 -3.96 -19.36 14.36
C CYS A 12 -4.69 -18.40 13.38
N MET A 13 -6.03 -18.38 13.39
CA MET A 13 -6.84 -17.52 12.53
C MET A 13 -7.25 -16.21 13.24
N ILE A 14 -6.97 -16.07 14.54
CA ILE A 14 -7.14 -14.80 15.26
C ILE A 14 -6.04 -13.84 14.80
N GLY A 15 -6.28 -13.18 13.67
CA GLY A 15 -5.47 -12.07 13.20
C GLY A 15 -5.53 -10.94 14.22
N SER A 16 -4.37 -10.43 14.62
CA SER A 16 -4.26 -9.15 15.30
C SER A 16 -4.73 -8.05 14.32
N GLY A 17 -5.86 -7.41 14.60
CA GLY A 17 -6.31 -6.24 13.87
C GLY A 17 -5.44 -5.05 14.23
N LEU A 18 -4.35 -4.84 13.50
CA LEU A 18 -3.61 -3.60 13.57
C LEU A 18 -4.38 -2.57 12.74
N ALA A 19 -4.63 -1.40 13.35
CA ALA A 19 -5.18 -0.29 12.61
C ALA A 19 -4.12 0.18 11.60
N LEU A 20 -4.51 0.28 10.33
CA LEU A 20 -3.61 0.61 9.24
C LEU A 20 -2.88 1.93 9.54
N GLU A 21 -1.55 1.92 9.45
CA GLU A 21 -0.74 3.13 9.56
C GLU A 21 -0.06 3.43 8.22
N CYS A 22 -0.07 4.69 7.76
CA CYS A 22 0.56 5.08 6.49
C CYS A 22 1.52 6.26 6.68
N TYR A 23 2.51 6.38 5.78
CA TYR A 23 3.26 7.63 5.66
C TYR A 23 2.37 8.72 5.07
N VAL A 24 2.52 9.95 5.55
CA VAL A 24 1.75 11.10 5.10
C VAL A 24 2.63 12.31 4.82
N CYS A 25 2.41 12.93 3.66
CA CYS A 25 3.08 14.17 3.27
C CYS A 25 2.29 14.83 2.15
N GLN A 26 2.48 16.14 1.96
CA GLN A 26 1.81 16.89 0.91
C GLN A 26 2.82 17.80 0.23
N ASN A 27 2.80 17.81 -1.10
CA ASN A 27 3.56 18.76 -1.92
C ASN A 27 5.06 18.76 -1.61
N GLN A 28 5.66 17.57 -1.45
CA GLN A 28 7.10 17.44 -1.19
C GLN A 28 7.86 17.20 -2.50
N PRO A 29 9.03 17.83 -2.69
CA PRO A 29 9.78 17.72 -3.95
C PRO A 29 10.44 16.35 -4.15
N ASP A 30 10.57 15.58 -3.07
CA ASP A 30 11.19 14.26 -3.06
C ASP A 30 10.60 13.38 -1.95
N ASN A 31 11.11 12.14 -1.86
CA ASN A 31 10.72 11.17 -0.85
C ASN A 31 11.67 11.17 0.36
N ARG A 32 11.83 12.33 0.97
CA ARG A 32 12.64 12.50 2.17
C ARG A 32 11.82 13.16 3.27
N ASP A 33 12.44 13.26 4.44
CA ASP A 33 11.89 13.91 5.62
C ASP A 33 10.44 13.53 5.90
N LYS A 34 9.49 14.45 5.69
CA LYS A 34 8.08 14.23 6.00
C LYS A 34 7.53 12.97 5.34
N CYS A 35 7.87 12.71 4.08
CA CYS A 35 7.33 11.55 3.34
C CYS A 35 7.83 10.18 3.83
N VAL A 36 8.86 10.12 4.68
CA VAL A 36 9.40 8.87 5.23
C VAL A 36 9.52 8.85 6.75
N LYS A 37 9.16 9.96 7.43
CA LYS A 37 9.23 10.10 8.90
C LYS A 37 7.87 10.39 9.52
N THR A 38 6.94 11.00 8.78
CA THR A 38 5.62 11.36 9.30
C THR A 38 4.62 10.28 8.94
N THR A 39 3.97 9.71 9.95
CA THR A 39 2.93 8.69 9.79
C THR A 39 1.65 9.09 10.52
N VAL A 40 0.54 8.51 10.10
CA VAL A 40 -0.74 8.62 10.78
C VAL A 40 -1.43 7.27 10.80
N GLN A 41 -2.18 7.01 11.87
CA GLN A 41 -3.13 5.92 11.92
C GLN A 41 -4.34 6.32 11.07
N CYS A 42 -4.69 5.47 10.10
CA CYS A 42 -5.80 5.72 9.20
C CYS A 42 -7.15 5.58 9.92
N GLU A 43 -8.17 6.25 9.38
CA GLU A 43 -9.54 6.14 9.86
C GLU A 43 -10.11 4.74 9.60
N GLU A 44 -11.15 4.34 10.33
CA GLU A 44 -11.81 3.03 10.15
C GLU A 44 -12.35 2.80 8.73
N SER A 45 -12.62 3.88 7.99
CA SER A 45 -13.10 3.81 6.61
C SER A 45 -11.98 3.64 5.57
N GLN A 46 -10.72 3.85 5.96
CA GLN A 46 -9.56 3.88 5.08
C GLN A 46 -8.78 2.57 5.17
N ASP A 47 -8.65 1.88 4.04
CA ASP A 47 -8.11 0.51 3.93
C ASP A 47 -6.88 0.41 3.00
N THR A 48 -6.32 1.53 2.53
CA THR A 48 -5.11 1.56 1.71
C THR A 48 -4.25 2.80 1.97
N CYS A 49 -2.93 2.63 1.84
CA CYS A 49 -2.03 3.77 1.73
C CYS A 49 -1.92 4.19 0.26
N LEU A 50 -2.09 5.49 0.01
CA LEU A 50 -2.02 6.10 -1.32
C LEU A 50 -0.76 6.95 -1.44
N THR A 51 -0.08 6.86 -2.58
CA THR A 51 0.95 7.80 -3.03
C THR A 51 0.51 8.43 -4.34
N HIS A 52 0.45 9.76 -4.38
CA HIS A 52 0.21 10.54 -5.59
C HIS A 52 1.47 11.31 -5.96
N ILE A 53 1.82 11.26 -7.23
CA ILE A 53 3.08 11.78 -7.75
C ILE A 53 2.77 12.58 -8.98
N GLU A 54 3.25 13.81 -9.02
CA GLU A 54 3.14 14.67 -10.19
C GLU A 54 4.54 15.02 -10.70
N TRP A 55 4.67 15.11 -12.02
CA TRP A 55 5.82 15.67 -12.69
C TRP A 55 5.33 16.82 -13.55
N ARG A 56 5.60 18.03 -13.10
CA ARG A 56 5.12 19.25 -13.76
C ARG A 56 6.03 20.43 -13.50
N ALA A 57 5.84 21.48 -14.29
CA ALA A 57 6.51 22.75 -14.04
C ALA A 57 6.07 23.35 -12.69
N PRO A 58 6.96 24.07 -11.99
CA PRO A 58 6.59 24.72 -10.75
C PRO A 58 5.57 25.84 -10.96
N ASP A 59 4.70 26.04 -9.97
CA ASP A 59 3.66 27.09 -9.98
C ASP A 59 4.27 28.50 -9.93
N PHE A 60 5.54 28.63 -9.54
CA PHE A 60 6.27 29.89 -9.48
C PHE A 60 7.16 30.07 -10.71
N TRP A 61 7.40 31.34 -11.09
CA TRP A 61 8.25 31.67 -12.22
C TRP A 61 9.68 31.19 -11.97
N THR A 62 10.24 30.46 -12.94
CA THR A 62 11.65 30.11 -12.99
C THR A 62 12.21 30.39 -14.38
N PRO A 63 13.50 30.75 -14.51
CA PRO A 63 14.09 31.11 -15.81
C PRO A 63 14.02 30.01 -16.88
N ARG A 64 13.86 28.75 -16.48
CA ARG A 64 13.85 27.58 -17.38
C ARG A 64 12.60 26.70 -17.28
N SER A 65 11.72 26.95 -16.30
CA SER A 65 10.53 26.12 -16.05
C SER A 65 10.84 24.63 -16.02
N GLU A 66 11.96 24.27 -15.39
CA GLU A 66 12.38 22.87 -15.25
C GLU A 66 11.32 22.13 -14.42
N LYS A 67 10.83 21.01 -14.95
CA LYS A 67 9.82 20.19 -14.28
C LYS A 67 10.43 19.55 -13.04
N ILE A 68 9.63 19.44 -11.98
CA ILE A 68 10.02 18.81 -10.72
C ILE A 68 8.95 17.81 -10.28
N HIS A 69 9.33 16.95 -9.34
CA HIS A 69 8.39 16.03 -8.72
C HIS A 69 7.61 16.71 -7.61
N TYR A 70 6.35 16.30 -7.44
CA TYR A 70 5.53 16.58 -6.28
C TYR A 70 5.00 15.27 -5.73
N VAL A 71 5.36 14.96 -4.48
CA VAL A 71 5.02 13.71 -3.79
C VAL A 71 4.01 14.01 -2.69
N HIS A 72 2.93 13.26 -2.72
CA HIS A 72 1.83 13.30 -1.78
C HIS A 72 1.58 11.88 -1.27
N LYS A 73 1.40 11.73 0.03
CA LYS A 73 1.09 10.45 0.67
C LYS A 73 -0.03 10.64 1.68
N GLN A 74 -1.01 9.73 1.67
CA GLN A 74 -2.15 9.80 2.56
C GLN A 74 -2.80 8.43 2.76
N CYS A 75 -3.58 8.29 3.83
CA CYS A 75 -4.54 7.20 3.97
C CYS A 75 -5.73 7.44 3.04
N HIS A 76 -6.23 6.39 2.40
CA HIS A 76 -7.47 6.47 1.62
C HIS A 76 -8.17 5.11 1.53
N THR A 77 -9.30 5.09 0.82
CA THR A 77 -9.99 3.88 0.37
C THR A 77 -9.37 3.29 -0.90
N SER A 78 -9.32 1.97 -0.97
CA SER A 78 -8.91 1.15 -2.12
C SER A 78 -9.74 1.48 -3.36
N LYS A 79 -11.05 1.69 -3.18
CA LYS A 79 -11.97 2.12 -4.23
C LYS A 79 -11.54 3.45 -4.85
N TYR A 80 -11.30 4.48 -4.04
CA TYR A 80 -10.89 5.79 -4.56
C TYR A 80 -9.56 5.69 -5.31
N CYS A 81 -8.57 4.97 -4.76
CA CYS A 81 -7.30 4.84 -5.46
C CYS A 81 -7.47 4.16 -6.83
N SER A 82 -8.27 3.10 -6.91
CA SER A 82 -8.59 2.46 -8.19
C SER A 82 -9.33 3.39 -9.14
N ASP A 83 -10.23 4.25 -8.63
CA ASP A 83 -10.97 5.20 -9.45
C ASP A 83 -10.02 6.28 -10.02
N MET A 84 -9.10 6.83 -9.21
CA MET A 84 -8.09 7.79 -9.65
C MET A 84 -7.08 7.20 -10.63
N GLN A 85 -6.64 5.95 -10.41
CA GLN A 85 -5.78 5.23 -11.36
C GLN A 85 -6.43 5.09 -12.73
N ARG A 86 -7.74 4.82 -12.77
CA ARG A 86 -8.51 4.72 -14.01
C ARG A 86 -8.70 6.07 -14.68
N GLU A 87 -8.99 7.11 -13.90
CA GLU A 87 -9.21 8.47 -14.40
C GLU A 87 -7.94 9.05 -15.04
N VAL A 88 -6.80 8.91 -14.36
CA VAL A 88 -5.50 9.35 -14.90
C VAL A 88 -5.12 8.55 -16.14
N GLY A 89 -5.35 7.23 -16.14
CA GLY A 89 -5.18 6.36 -17.31
C GLY A 89 -3.82 6.55 -17.98
N MET A 90 -3.82 7.01 -19.23
CA MET A 90 -2.60 7.24 -20.02
C MET A 90 -1.75 8.44 -19.55
N LYS A 91 -2.22 9.27 -18.61
CA LYS A 91 -1.37 10.33 -18.04
C LYS A 91 -0.27 9.76 -17.14
N CYS A 92 -0.36 8.51 -16.68
CA CYS A 92 0.70 7.86 -15.88
C CYS A 92 1.76 7.15 -16.75
N MET A 93 2.23 7.78 -17.83
CA MET A 93 3.27 7.21 -18.71
C MET A 93 4.69 7.55 -18.26
N ARG A 94 4.86 8.49 -17.33
CA ARG A 94 6.15 8.93 -16.77
C ARG A 94 7.16 9.44 -17.81
N ASP A 95 6.66 10.05 -18.87
CA ASP A 95 7.47 10.71 -19.89
C ASP A 95 8.13 11.97 -19.33
N TRP A 96 9.46 12.05 -19.34
CA TRP A 96 10.20 13.18 -18.76
C TRP A 96 9.85 14.56 -19.36
N TYR A 97 9.36 14.60 -20.61
CA TYR A 97 9.08 15.85 -21.34
C TYR A 97 7.62 16.31 -21.23
N ARG A 98 6.69 15.45 -20.78
CA ARG A 98 5.26 15.76 -20.64
C ARG A 98 4.90 15.87 -19.17
N ASP A 99 3.86 16.64 -18.87
CA ASP A 99 3.26 16.56 -17.55
C ASP A 99 2.62 15.18 -17.38
N TRP A 100 2.86 14.57 -16.23
CA TRP A 100 2.24 13.32 -15.86
C TRP A 100 1.94 13.31 -14.37
N GLU A 101 0.97 12.48 -14.02
CA GLU A 101 0.66 12.18 -12.63
C GLU A 101 0.33 10.69 -12.51
N CYS A 102 0.54 10.14 -11.32
CA CYS A 102 0.29 8.74 -11.03
C CYS A 102 -0.27 8.59 -9.62
N TYR A 103 -1.21 7.66 -9.46
CA TYR A 103 -1.73 7.21 -8.17
C TYR A 103 -1.29 5.76 -7.94
N GLU A 104 -0.71 5.50 -6.78
CA GLU A 104 -0.25 4.17 -6.38
C GLU A 104 -0.80 3.80 -5.02
N CYS A 105 -1.40 2.61 -4.92
CA CYS A 105 -1.96 2.06 -3.68
C CYS A 105 -1.21 0.81 -3.22
N CYS A 106 -1.09 0.66 -1.90
CA CYS A 106 -0.69 -0.57 -1.26
C CYS A 106 -1.52 -0.83 0.01
N GLN A 107 -1.56 -2.08 0.44
CA GLN A 107 -2.23 -2.50 1.67
C GLN A 107 -1.18 -3.06 2.63
N GLY A 108 -1.31 -2.69 3.90
CA GLY A 108 -0.39 -3.06 4.98
C GLY A 108 0.31 -1.85 5.59
N ASP A 109 0.76 -2.00 6.83
CA ASP A 109 1.35 -0.90 7.60
C ASP A 109 2.59 -0.33 6.90
N ARG A 110 2.57 1.00 6.74
CA ARG A 110 3.66 1.83 6.20
C ARG A 110 4.16 1.33 4.84
N CYS A 111 3.30 0.65 4.08
CA CYS A 111 3.68 0.04 2.81
C CYS A 111 4.09 1.07 1.76
N ASN A 112 3.62 2.32 1.88
CA ASN A 112 3.92 3.42 0.98
C ASN A 112 5.24 4.15 1.33
N PHE A 113 6.25 3.45 1.87
CA PHE A 113 7.56 4.03 2.15
C PHE A 113 8.22 4.58 0.88
N TYR A 114 8.21 3.81 -0.21
CA TYR A 114 8.71 4.24 -1.51
C TYR A 114 7.66 5.05 -2.26
N VAL A 115 8.13 5.87 -3.21
CA VAL A 115 7.25 6.65 -4.09
C VAL A 115 6.50 5.72 -5.05
N THR A 116 7.25 4.81 -5.66
CA THR A 116 6.71 3.84 -6.61
C THR A 116 6.86 2.45 -6.03
N LEU A 117 5.77 1.71 -5.99
CA LEU A 117 5.66 0.37 -5.50
C LEU A 117 6.17 -0.59 -6.59
N GLY A 118 7.21 -1.34 -6.25
CA GLY A 118 7.47 -2.59 -6.96
C GLY A 118 6.36 -3.59 -6.65
N SER A 119 6.05 -4.48 -7.59
CA SER A 119 5.19 -5.63 -7.33
C SER A 119 5.72 -6.41 -6.13
N SER A 120 4.99 -6.41 -5.00
CA SER A 120 5.26 -7.28 -3.86
C SER A 120 4.72 -8.66 -4.17
N ALA A 121 5.58 -9.68 -4.19
CA ALA A 121 5.16 -11.07 -4.33
C ALA A 121 4.39 -11.50 -3.07
N VAL A 122 3.20 -12.07 -3.26
CA VAL A 122 2.40 -12.65 -2.17
C VAL A 122 2.94 -14.05 -1.91
N PHE A 123 3.48 -14.31 -0.72
CA PHE A 123 3.98 -15.64 -0.35
C PHE A 123 2.93 -16.39 0.48
N PRO A 124 2.70 -17.69 0.21
CA PRO A 124 1.81 -18.50 1.02
C PRO A 124 2.38 -18.70 2.44
N SER A 125 1.52 -18.66 3.45
CA SER A 125 1.92 -18.93 4.83
C SER A 125 2.19 -20.43 5.04
N ILE A 126 3.45 -20.76 5.32
CA ILE A 126 3.90 -22.15 5.59
C ILE A 126 3.15 -22.71 6.81
N ILE A 127 2.83 -21.88 7.80
CA ILE A 127 2.10 -22.30 9.01
C ILE A 127 0.69 -22.77 8.65
N ILE A 128 -0.03 -22.02 7.78
CA ILE A 128 -1.38 -22.41 7.32
C ILE A 128 -1.32 -23.71 6.50
N LEU A 129 -0.28 -23.87 5.66
CA LEU A 129 -0.08 -25.10 4.89
C LEU A 129 0.17 -26.32 5.79
N ILE A 130 1.00 -26.20 6.81
CA ILE A 130 1.29 -27.30 7.73
C ILE A 130 0.06 -27.67 8.57
N THR A 131 -0.66 -26.69 9.12
CA THR A 131 -1.84 -26.96 9.96
C THR A 131 -2.98 -27.58 9.16
N SER A 132 -3.22 -27.14 7.93
CA SER A 132 -4.21 -27.76 7.04
C SER A 132 -3.86 -29.20 6.68
N LEU A 133 -2.58 -29.50 6.42
CA LEU A 133 -2.11 -30.87 6.17
C LEU A 133 -2.30 -31.79 7.38
N LEU A 134 -1.99 -31.29 8.58
CA LEU A 134 -2.18 -32.05 9.83
C LEU A 134 -3.67 -32.32 10.11
N PHE A 135 -4.54 -31.36 9.84
CA PHE A 135 -5.99 -31.53 9.98
C PHE A 135 -6.55 -32.60 9.02
N VAL A 136 -6.17 -32.56 7.75
CA VAL A 136 -6.59 -33.58 6.76
C VAL A 136 -6.10 -34.97 7.15
N ARG A 137 -4.86 -35.10 7.64
CA ARG A 137 -4.31 -36.37 8.13
C ARG A 137 -5.08 -36.92 9.33
N ALA A 138 -5.41 -36.07 10.30
CA ALA A 138 -6.18 -36.47 11.48
C ALA A 138 -7.60 -36.95 11.09
N ALA A 139 -8.26 -36.26 10.15
CA ALA A 139 -9.59 -36.63 9.67
C ALA A 139 -9.64 -37.97 8.90
N GLN A 140 -8.54 -38.39 8.25
CA GLN A 140 -8.46 -39.67 7.53
C GLN A 140 -8.07 -40.87 8.39
N LEU A 141 -7.59 -40.65 9.61
CA LEU A 141 -7.24 -41.70 10.58
C LEU A 141 -8.44 -42.10 11.46
N ARG A 142 -9.65 -41.65 11.08
CA ARG A 142 -10.93 -41.91 11.72
C ARG A 142 -11.82 -42.72 10.80
#